data_AF-A0A357SZ35-F1
#
_entry.id   AF-A0A357SZ35-F1
#
_cell.length_a   1.000
_cell.length_b   1.000
_cell.length_c   1.000
_cell.angle_alpha   90.00
_cell.angle_beta   90.00
_cell.angle_gamma   90.00
#
_symmetry.space_group_name_H-M   'P 1'
#
loop_
_entity.id
_entity.type
_entity.pdbx_description
1 polymer ?
#
loop_
_entity_poly.entity_id
_entity_poly.type
_entity_poly.pdbx_seq_one_letter_code
_entity_poly.pdbx_strand_id
1 'polypeptide(L)'
;HLRFGKSPIQSPYLIDQADFIACHNPSYVTRYDVLEGIKEGGSFLLNSPWTAEEMEEKLPAVMKQTIAKKKLKFYNIDAVKIAGEVGLGG
;
A
#
# COMPACT_ATOMS: atom_id res chain seq x y z
N HIS A 1 3.35 -6.20 10.60
CA HIS A 1 3.65 -7.54 10.05
C HIS A 1 2.61 -8.53 10.56
N LEU A 2 1.67 -8.93 9.71
CA LEU A 2 0.60 -9.87 10.06
C LEU A 2 0.71 -11.11 9.19
N ARG A 3 0.38 -12.28 9.74
CA ARG A 3 0.35 -13.57 9.05
C ARG A 3 -0.91 -14.33 9.46
N PHE A 4 -1.57 -14.96 8.49
CA PHE A 4 -2.73 -15.80 8.70
C PHE A 4 -2.55 -17.07 7.85
N GLY A 5 -2.91 -18.23 8.39
CA GLY A 5 -2.73 -19.50 7.68
C GLY A 5 -3.36 -20.68 8.41
N LYS A 6 -3.56 -21.78 7.69
CA LYS A 6 -4.11 -23.03 8.26
C LYS A 6 -3.10 -23.79 9.12
N SER A 7 -1.81 -23.54 8.92
CA SER A 7 -0.71 -24.16 9.65
C SER A 7 -0.18 -23.24 10.75
N PRO A 8 0.41 -23.80 11.83
CA PRO A 8 1.06 -23.00 12.87
C PRO A 8 2.09 -22.03 12.29
N ILE A 9 2.08 -20.79 12.78
CA ILE A 9 3.01 -19.75 12.33
C ILE A 9 4.30 -19.87 13.13
N GLN A 10 5.38 -20.28 12.46
CA GLN A 10 6.71 -20.49 13.06
C GLN A 10 7.74 -19.45 12.57
N SER A 11 7.28 -18.30 12.06
CA SER A 11 8.14 -17.27 11.45
C SER A 11 8.31 -16.06 12.37
N PRO A 12 9.19 -16.09 13.40
CA PRO A 12 9.39 -14.99 14.34
C PRO A 12 10.26 -13.85 13.78
N TYR A 13 10.23 -13.64 12.46
CA TYR A 13 11.00 -12.63 11.74
C TYR A 13 10.07 -11.73 10.92
N LEU A 14 10.62 -10.62 10.40
CA LEU A 14 9.90 -9.67 9.54
C LEU A 14 9.37 -10.36 8.27
N ILE A 15 8.42 -9.73 7.57
CA ILE A 15 7.92 -10.29 6.31
C ILE A 15 8.89 -9.89 5.22
N ASP A 16 9.39 -10.88 4.49
CA ASP A 16 10.24 -10.76 3.31
C ASP A 16 9.41 -10.69 2.03
N GLN A 17 8.32 -11.45 1.97
CA GLN A 17 7.39 -11.49 0.84
C GLN A 17 5.95 -11.27 1.28
N ALA A 18 5.42 -10.08 0.99
CA ALA A 18 4.07 -9.69 1.39
C ALA A 18 3.03 -9.94 0.29
N ASP A 19 1.93 -10.60 0.65
CA ASP A 19 0.74 -10.72 -0.21
C ASP A 19 -0.10 -9.43 -0.24
N PHE A 20 -0.04 -8.65 0.84
CA PHE A 20 -0.74 -7.38 1.00
C PHE A 20 0.15 -6.35 1.70
N ILE A 21 0.23 -5.14 1.13
CA ILE A 21 0.89 -3.99 1.73
C ILE A 21 -0.12 -2.83 1.80
N ALA A 22 -0.14 -2.12 2.93
CA ALA A 22 -0.90 -0.88 3.07
C ALA A 22 0.00 0.27 3.50
N CYS A 23 -0.19 1.43 2.85
CA CYS A 23 0.47 2.69 3.18
C CYS A 23 -0.58 3.68 3.67
N HIS A 24 -0.60 3.94 4.99
CA HIS A 24 -1.64 4.78 5.60
C HIS A 24 -1.30 6.27 5.61
N ASN A 25 -0.08 6.65 5.20
CA ASN A 25 0.36 8.04 5.12
C ASN A 25 0.98 8.32 3.74
N PRO A 26 0.38 9.20 2.92
CA PRO A 26 0.85 9.44 1.56
C PRO A 26 2.27 10.04 1.49
N SER A 27 2.74 10.72 2.55
CA SER A 27 4.09 11.28 2.59
C SER A 27 5.20 10.22 2.53
N TYR A 28 4.88 8.95 2.77
CA TYR A 28 5.86 7.85 2.75
C TYR A 28 6.19 7.38 1.34
N VAL A 29 5.30 7.64 0.38
CA VAL A 29 5.44 7.21 -1.02
C VAL A 29 6.73 7.72 -1.66
N THR A 30 7.22 8.90 -1.27
CA THR A 30 8.47 9.50 -1.80
C THR A 30 9.67 9.32 -0.87
N ARG A 31 9.46 8.79 0.34
CA ARG A 31 10.49 8.71 1.40
C ARG A 31 11.02 7.31 1.64
N TYR A 32 10.22 6.28 1.37
CA TYR A 32 10.54 4.89 1.66
C TYR A 32 10.19 3.99 0.48
N ASP A 33 10.88 2.86 0.35
CA ASP A 33 10.46 1.81 -0.57
C ASP A 33 9.31 1.00 0.03
N VAL A 34 8.10 1.57 -0.03
CA VAL A 34 6.92 0.97 0.60
C VAL A 34 6.52 -0.36 -0.06
N LEU A 35 6.96 -0.62 -1.29
CA LEU A 35 6.63 -1.84 -2.05
C LEU A 35 7.73 -2.91 -1.97
N GLU A 36 8.75 -2.71 -1.14
CA GLU A 36 9.79 -3.70 -0.91
C GLU A 36 9.15 -5.04 -0.50
N GLY A 37 9.57 -6.12 -1.16
CA GLY A 37 9.09 -7.47 -0.85
C GLY A 37 7.64 -7.78 -1.27
N ILE A 38 6.90 -6.89 -1.95
CA ILE A 38 5.56 -7.27 -2.43
C ILE A 38 5.62 -8.38 -3.49
N LYS A 39 4.76 -9.39 -3.36
CA LYS A 39 4.65 -10.49 -4.33
C LYS A 39 4.02 -10.03 -5.66
N GLU A 40 4.33 -10.73 -6.75
CA GLU A 40 3.59 -10.57 -8.01
C GLU A 40 2.10 -10.92 -7.80
N GLY A 41 1.21 -10.09 -8.34
CA GLY A 41 -0.24 -10.22 -8.15
C GLY A 41 -0.74 -9.82 -6.75
N GLY A 42 0.16 -9.35 -5.87
CA GLY A 42 -0.17 -8.88 -4.54
C GLY A 42 -1.02 -7.61 -4.54
N SER A 43 -1.61 -7.30 -3.39
CA SER A 43 -2.48 -6.13 -3.23
C SER A 43 -1.74 -4.99 -2.54
N PHE A 44 -1.86 -3.79 -3.10
CA PHE A 44 -1.34 -2.56 -2.51
C PHE A 44 -2.50 -1.61 -2.22
N LEU A 45 -2.63 -1.17 -0.96
CA LEU A 45 -3.60 -0.17 -0.52
C LEU A 45 -2.87 1.12 -0.14
N LEU A 46 -3.21 2.22 -0.79
CA LEU A 46 -2.74 3.55 -0.42
C LEU A 46 -3.88 4.36 0.20
N ASN A 47 -3.58 5.03 1.32
CA ASN A 47 -4.39 6.12 1.81
C ASN A 47 -3.84 7.44 1.25
N SER A 48 -4.59 8.08 0.35
CA SER A 48 -4.23 9.39 -0.18
C SER A 48 -5.47 10.11 -0.75
N PRO A 49 -5.48 11.45 -0.72
CA PRO A 49 -6.55 12.24 -1.32
C PRO A 49 -6.44 12.32 -2.85
N TRP A 50 -5.46 11.65 -3.47
CA TRP A 50 -5.14 11.82 -4.89
C TRP A 50 -6.15 11.13 -5.80
N THR A 51 -6.53 11.80 -6.89
CA THR A 51 -7.28 11.16 -7.98
C THR A 51 -6.37 10.24 -8.81
N ALA A 52 -6.98 9.44 -9.68
CA ALA A 52 -6.22 8.56 -10.58
C ALA A 52 -5.29 9.35 -11.51
N GLU A 53 -5.72 10.53 -11.95
CA GLU A 53 -4.93 11.44 -12.78
C GLU A 53 -3.75 12.03 -11.99
N GLU A 54 -4.00 12.49 -10.77
CA GLU A 54 -2.95 13.06 -9.91
C GLU A 54 -1.88 12.03 -9.55
N MET A 55 -2.24 10.74 -9.44
CA MET A 55 -1.28 9.68 -9.17
C MET A 55 -0.18 9.56 -10.23
N GLU A 56 -0.45 9.97 -11.47
CA GLU A 56 0.60 9.97 -12.51
C GLU A 56 1.74 10.94 -12.16
N GLU A 57 1.45 12.03 -11.47
CA GLU A 57 2.44 13.00 -11.05
C GLU A 57 2.98 12.71 -9.64
N LYS A 58 2.12 12.24 -8.73
CA LYS A 58 2.48 12.07 -7.31
C LYS A 58 3.26 10.78 -7.04
N LEU A 59 3.00 9.71 -7.78
CA LEU A 59 3.70 8.44 -7.58
C LEU A 59 5.07 8.45 -8.26
N PRO A 60 6.16 8.13 -7.53
CA PRO A 60 7.49 7.98 -8.13
C PRO A 60 7.48 6.96 -9.27
N ALA A 61 8.27 7.23 -10.30
CA ALA A 61 8.37 6.36 -11.47
C ALA A 61 8.71 4.90 -11.11
N VAL A 62 9.61 4.70 -10.13
CA VAL A 62 9.98 3.36 -9.64
C VAL A 62 8.79 2.62 -9.04
N MET A 63 7.97 3.31 -8.23
CA MET A 63 6.77 2.73 -7.65
C MET A 63 5.75 2.34 -8.74
N LYS A 64 5.49 3.23 -9.71
CA LYS A 64 4.60 2.95 -10.86
C LYS A 64 5.07 1.73 -11.66
N GLN A 65 6.38 1.64 -11.90
CA GLN A 65 6.97 0.47 -12.58
C GLN A 65 6.78 -0.81 -11.80
N THR A 66 6.97 -0.80 -10.47
CA THR A 66 6.75 -1.97 -9.62
C THR A 66 5.29 -2.41 -9.65
N ILE A 67 4.35 -1.48 -9.53
CA ILE A 67 2.91 -1.76 -9.62
C ILE A 67 2.56 -2.44 -10.95
N ALA A 68 3.02 -1.88 -12.06
CA ALA A 68 2.73 -2.41 -13.39
C ALA A 68 3.40 -3.76 -13.65
N LYS A 69 4.72 -3.87 -13.42
CA LYS A 69 5.49 -5.09 -13.71
C LYS A 69 5.07 -6.27 -12.85
N LYS A 70 4.79 -6.05 -11.57
CA LYS A 70 4.31 -7.09 -10.65
C LYS A 70 2.80 -7.29 -10.73
N LYS A 71 2.09 -6.62 -11.65
CA LYS A 71 0.64 -6.74 -11.85
C LYS A 71 -0.14 -6.61 -10.54
N LEU A 72 0.24 -5.62 -9.74
CA LEU A 72 -0.34 -5.45 -8.42
C LEU A 72 -1.79 -5.01 -8.53
N LYS A 73 -2.62 -5.47 -7.58
CA LYS A 73 -3.96 -4.96 -7.39
C LYS A 73 -3.86 -3.69 -6.55
N PHE A 74 -3.83 -2.55 -7.22
CA PHE A 74 -3.67 -1.26 -6.56
C PHE A 74 -5.03 -0.63 -6.23
N TYR A 75 -5.20 -0.27 -4.97
CA TYR A 75 -6.38 0.40 -4.43
C TYR A 75 -5.98 1.70 -3.75
N ASN A 76 -6.77 2.76 -3.92
CA ASN A 76 -6.61 4.01 -3.19
C ASN A 76 -7.90 4.37 -2.47
N ILE A 77 -7.77 4.96 -1.28
CA ILE A 77 -8.87 5.50 -0.49
C ILE A 77 -8.44 6.83 0.13
N ASP A 78 -9.34 7.80 0.18
CA ASP A 78 -9.16 9.01 0.97
C ASP A 78 -9.79 8.80 2.36
N ALA A 79 -9.06 8.12 3.24
CA ALA A 79 -9.56 7.78 4.57
C ALA A 79 -9.70 9.02 5.46
N VAL A 80 -8.89 10.07 5.22
CA VAL A 80 -8.94 11.34 5.97
C VAL A 80 -10.23 12.07 5.68
N LYS A 81 -10.61 12.19 4.40
CA LYS A 81 -11.90 12.78 4.01
C LYS A 81 -13.07 12.01 4.63
N ILE A 82 -13.09 10.69 4.51
CA ILE A 82 -14.17 9.85 5.06
C ILE A 82 -14.27 10.04 6.57
N ALA A 83 -13.15 10.00 7.31
CA ALA A 83 -13.14 10.19 8.75
C ALA A 83 -13.65 11.58 9.17
N GLY A 84 -13.30 12.63 8.41
CA GLY A 84 -13.83 13.97 8.58
C GLY A 84 -15.34 14.06 8.37
N GLU A 85 -15.87 13.41 7.33
CA GLU A 85 -17.31 13.38 7.01
C GLU A 85 -18.15 12.69 8.11
N VAL A 86 -17.59 11.69 8.79
CA VAL A 86 -18.27 10.96 9.87
C VAL A 86 -17.94 11.47 11.28
N GLY A 87 -17.19 12.58 11.40
CA GLY A 87 -16.88 13.20 12.69
C GLY A 87 -15.84 12.46 13.54
N LEU A 88 -15.03 11.59 12.94
CA LEU A 88 -13.94 10.88 13.61
C LEU A 88 -12.62 11.66 13.66
N GLY A 89 -12.60 12.87 13.09
CA GLY A 89 -11.38 13.66 12.88
C GLY A 89 -10.70 13.32 11.56
N GLY A 90 -9.83 14.23 11.09
CA GLY A 90 -9.08 14.11 9.83
C GLY A 90 -7.58 14.18 10.07
#